data_AF-A0A815FPQ5-F1
#
_entry.id   AF-A0A815FPQ5-F1
#
_cell.length_a   1.000
_cell.length_b   1.000
_cell.length_c   1.000
_cell.angle_alpha   90.00
_cell.angle_beta   90.00
_cell.angle_gamma   90.00
#
_symmetry.space_group_name_H-M   'P 1'
#
loop_
_entity.id
_entity.type
_entity.pdbx_description
1 polymer ?
#
loop_
_entity_poly.entity_id
_entity_poly.type
_entity_poly.pdbx_seq_one_letter_code
_entity_poly.pdbx_strand_id
1 'polypeptide(L)'
;MHSSIVPSLLWSYWANIIYIIGMIGYLTIDTINYTYISFNNTLSYIIYIFLSILFVIDAVLYTIDWYIYAVKLRKSKNESIQYRSEFFACIFQNLGSYFYLIGALLLFDKNRLFKTILLFNFIGIISFLIESCLTSIGWTITFRRKPLTNPKNGCHIQNVYIWAHMLNIIGNLIYLCAIILAYNFYQTSKIMNSNSIVLIQIFGDLIYLIDAYLYLECWQRDKIEFDVNTEQQSLNNFYLEKLHYDTDTKSKEHK
;
A
#
# COMPACT_ATOMS: atom_id res chain seq x y z
N MET A 1 10.36 -27.98 -13.23
CA MET A 1 10.70 -26.94 -12.23
C MET A 1 9.56 -25.93 -12.20
N HIS A 2 8.69 -25.97 -11.19
CA HIS A 2 7.65 -24.95 -11.04
C HIS A 2 8.32 -23.61 -10.70
N SER A 3 8.03 -22.58 -11.48
CA SER A 3 8.61 -21.25 -11.31
C SER A 3 8.21 -20.69 -9.94
N SER A 4 9.20 -20.53 -9.07
CA SER A 4 9.07 -19.93 -7.73
C SER A 4 8.79 -18.42 -7.76
N ILE A 5 8.29 -17.89 -8.88
CA ILE A 5 8.12 -16.45 -9.15
C ILE A 5 6.65 -16.01 -9.01
N VAL A 6 5.69 -16.96 -9.05
CA VAL A 6 4.26 -16.74 -8.74
C VAL A 6 3.96 -16.18 -7.32
N PRO A 7 4.79 -16.37 -6.26
CA PRO A 7 4.43 -15.93 -4.91
C PRO A 7 4.34 -14.41 -4.71
N SER A 8 5.13 -13.58 -5.40
CA SER A 8 5.20 -12.14 -5.09
C SER A 8 3.88 -11.42 -5.42
N LEU A 9 3.34 -11.65 -6.61
CA LEU A 9 2.03 -11.07 -6.99
C LEU A 9 0.91 -11.52 -6.03
N LEU A 10 0.99 -12.71 -5.43
CA LEU A 10 -0.02 -13.15 -4.49
C LEU A 10 -0.04 -12.31 -3.20
N TRP A 11 1.13 -11.93 -2.67
CA TRP A 11 1.21 -11.14 -1.44
C TRP A 11 0.71 -9.71 -1.65
N SER A 12 1.11 -9.07 -2.76
CA SER A 12 0.62 -7.75 -3.14
C SER A 12 -0.91 -7.74 -3.35
N TYR A 13 -1.49 -8.80 -3.93
CA TYR A 13 -2.94 -8.95 -4.04
C TYR A 13 -3.63 -8.95 -2.67
N TRP A 14 -3.17 -9.80 -1.76
CA TRP A 14 -3.78 -9.92 -0.43
C TRP A 14 -3.61 -8.66 0.41
N ALA A 15 -2.47 -7.96 0.29
CA ALA A 15 -2.27 -6.65 0.90
C ALA A 15 -3.37 -5.67 0.45
N ASN A 16 -3.52 -5.48 -0.86
CA ASN A 16 -4.56 -4.60 -1.42
C ASN A 16 -5.98 -4.97 -0.98
N ILE A 17 -6.33 -6.27 -0.96
CA ILE A 17 -7.65 -6.72 -0.52
C ILE A 17 -7.88 -6.41 0.97
N ILE A 18 -6.90 -6.70 1.83
CA ILE A 18 -6.99 -6.42 3.26
C ILE A 18 -7.09 -4.92 3.51
N TYR A 19 -6.33 -4.12 2.76
CA TYR A 19 -6.39 -2.67 2.82
C TYR A 19 -7.77 -2.13 2.44
N ILE A 20 -8.36 -2.59 1.33
CA ILE A 20 -9.72 -2.22 0.92
C ILE A 20 -10.75 -2.58 2.00
N ILE A 21 -10.68 -3.79 2.56
CA ILE A 21 -11.59 -4.23 3.63
C ILE A 21 -11.44 -3.33 4.86
N GLY A 22 -10.20 -3.00 5.24
CA GLY A 22 -9.90 -2.06 6.31
C GLY A 22 -10.53 -0.69 6.07
N MET A 23 -10.34 -0.12 4.87
CA MET A 23 -10.87 1.20 4.51
C MET A 23 -12.40 1.24 4.47
N ILE A 24 -13.05 0.19 3.95
CA ILE A 24 -14.52 0.08 4.00
C ILE A 24 -15.00 0.03 5.45
N GLY A 25 -14.29 -0.70 6.31
CA GLY A 25 -14.59 -0.77 7.74
C GLY A 25 -14.50 0.58 8.43
N TYR A 26 -13.41 1.33 8.21
CA TYR A 26 -13.23 2.69 8.75
C TYR A 26 -14.31 3.64 8.26
N LEU A 27 -14.54 3.69 6.95
CA LEU A 27 -15.57 4.52 6.35
C LEU A 27 -16.95 4.22 6.94
N THR A 28 -17.27 2.94 7.13
CA THR A 28 -18.55 2.49 7.69
C THR A 28 -18.70 2.95 9.14
N ILE A 29 -17.70 2.69 9.99
CA ILE A 29 -17.80 3.04 11.42
C ILE A 29 -17.78 4.55 11.63
N ASP A 30 -17.00 5.30 10.85
CA ASP A 30 -16.95 6.76 10.93
C ASP A 30 -18.26 7.39 10.45
N THR A 31 -18.86 6.86 9.38
CA THR A 31 -20.19 7.28 8.91
C THR A 31 -21.29 6.98 9.94
N ILE A 32 -21.23 5.81 10.60
CA ILE A 32 -22.17 5.46 11.67
C ILE A 32 -21.99 6.41 12.86
N ASN A 33 -20.76 6.66 13.31
CA ASN A 33 -20.48 7.56 14.43
C ASN A 33 -20.88 9.00 14.12
N TYR A 34 -20.76 9.44 12.86
CA TYR A 34 -21.25 10.74 12.39
C TYR A 34 -22.79 10.84 12.44
N THR A 35 -23.48 9.81 11.95
CA THR A 35 -24.95 9.81 11.82
C THR A 35 -25.65 9.57 13.16
N TYR A 36 -25.05 8.73 14.01
CA TYR A 36 -25.60 8.30 15.28
C TYR A 36 -24.60 8.59 16.41
N ILE A 37 -24.57 9.83 16.87
CA ILE A 37 -23.66 10.31 17.94
C ILE A 37 -23.79 9.49 19.24
N SER A 38 -24.93 8.82 19.46
CA SER A 38 -25.20 7.93 20.60
C SER A 38 -24.81 6.46 20.37
N PHE A 39 -24.27 6.10 19.20
CA PHE A 39 -23.90 4.71 18.91
C PHE A 39 -22.76 4.26 19.83
N ASN A 40 -22.93 3.05 20.37
CA ASN A 40 -22.26 2.54 21.57
C ASN A 40 -20.72 2.60 21.47
N ASN A 41 -20.10 3.43 22.33
CA ASN A 41 -18.65 3.67 22.35
C ASN A 41 -17.80 2.38 22.36
N THR A 42 -18.23 1.33 23.08
CA THR A 42 -17.45 0.10 23.22
C THR A 42 -17.34 -0.71 21.93
N LEU A 43 -18.43 -0.82 21.17
CA LEU A 43 -18.42 -1.56 19.90
C LEU A 43 -17.52 -0.86 18.88
N SER A 44 -17.63 0.47 18.78
CA SER A 44 -16.77 1.28 17.90
C SER A 44 -15.29 1.08 18.24
N TYR A 45 -14.91 1.01 19.52
CA TYR A 45 -13.52 0.74 19.91
C TYR A 45 -13.03 -0.65 19.49
N ILE A 46 -13.84 -1.68 19.68
CA ILE A 46 -13.50 -3.05 19.26
C ILE A 46 -13.29 -3.09 17.75
N ILE A 47 -14.17 -2.42 16.99
CA ILE A 47 -14.04 -2.30 15.53
C ILE A 47 -12.75 -1.57 15.18
N TYR A 48 -12.44 -0.41 15.78
CA TYR A 48 -11.21 0.32 15.50
C TYR A 48 -9.94 -0.49 15.78
N ILE A 49 -9.93 -1.29 16.85
CA ILE A 49 -8.80 -2.19 17.15
C ILE A 49 -8.67 -3.25 16.07
N PHE A 50 -9.78 -3.91 15.71
CA PHE A 50 -9.77 -4.93 14.67
C PHE A 50 -9.28 -4.36 13.33
N LEU A 51 -9.78 -3.19 12.94
CA LEU A 51 -9.34 -2.51 11.72
C LEU A 51 -7.86 -2.11 11.80
N SER A 52 -7.38 -1.61 12.94
CA SER A 52 -5.95 -1.29 13.11
C SER A 52 -5.05 -2.53 13.00
N ILE A 53 -5.53 -3.71 13.43
CA ILE A 53 -4.82 -4.98 13.22
C ILE A 53 -4.73 -5.32 11.73
N LEU A 54 -5.79 -5.08 10.95
CA LEU A 54 -5.75 -5.29 9.49
C LEU A 54 -4.67 -4.42 8.82
N PHE A 55 -4.49 -3.17 9.25
CA PHE A 55 -3.42 -2.29 8.76
C PHE A 55 -2.02 -2.82 9.10
N VAL A 56 -1.83 -3.38 10.29
CA VAL A 56 -0.55 -4.03 10.65
C VAL A 56 -0.30 -5.25 9.78
N ILE A 57 -1.33 -6.07 9.53
CA ILE A 57 -1.21 -7.23 8.63
C ILE A 57 -0.86 -6.76 7.21
N ASP A 58 -1.54 -5.75 6.69
CA ASP A 58 -1.25 -5.16 5.38
C ASP A 58 0.21 -4.69 5.26
N ALA A 59 0.69 -3.90 6.23
CA ALA A 59 2.07 -3.43 6.25
C ALA A 59 3.10 -4.57 6.28
N VAL A 60 2.80 -5.65 7.01
CA VAL A 60 3.65 -6.85 7.05
C VAL A 60 3.63 -7.57 5.70
N LEU A 61 2.46 -7.74 5.08
CA LEU A 61 2.35 -8.38 3.76
C LEU A 61 3.09 -7.58 2.68
N TYR A 62 2.97 -6.25 2.70
CA TYR A 62 3.70 -5.36 1.79
C TYR A 62 5.22 -5.48 2.00
N THR A 63 5.66 -5.58 3.25
CA THR A 63 7.08 -5.79 3.58
C THR A 63 7.59 -7.15 3.08
N ILE A 64 6.77 -8.20 3.19
CA ILE A 64 7.09 -9.54 2.66
C ILE A 64 7.20 -9.50 1.14
N ASP A 65 6.25 -8.85 0.46
CA ASP A 65 6.27 -8.70 -0.99
C ASP A 65 7.52 -7.96 -1.46
N TRP A 66 7.80 -6.79 -0.84
CA TRP A 66 9.03 -6.05 -1.08
C TRP A 66 10.27 -6.92 -0.89
N TYR A 67 10.37 -7.68 0.20
CA TYR A 67 11.54 -8.53 0.46
C TYR A 67 11.71 -9.62 -0.62
N ILE A 68 10.62 -10.30 -1.00
CA ILE A 68 10.68 -11.34 -2.03
C ILE A 68 11.09 -10.72 -3.37
N TYR A 69 10.48 -9.62 -3.75
CA TYR A 69 10.69 -9.00 -5.04
C TYR A 69 12.05 -8.27 -5.14
N ALA A 70 12.36 -7.42 -4.16
CA ALA A 70 13.54 -6.59 -4.16
C ALA A 70 14.83 -7.34 -3.76
N VAL A 71 14.75 -8.32 -2.85
CA VAL A 71 15.95 -9.05 -2.35
C VAL A 71 16.15 -10.37 -3.07
N LYS A 72 15.11 -11.19 -3.24
CA LYS A 72 15.28 -12.54 -3.83
C LYS A 72 15.28 -12.53 -5.35
N LEU A 73 14.45 -11.71 -5.98
CA LEU A 73 14.27 -11.71 -7.44
C LEU A 73 15.16 -10.67 -8.15
N ARG A 74 15.25 -9.42 -7.65
CA ARG A 74 16.12 -8.39 -8.22
C ARG A 74 17.59 -8.57 -7.79
N LYS A 75 18.32 -9.48 -8.43
CA LYS A 75 19.78 -9.67 -8.23
C LYS A 75 20.67 -8.53 -8.76
N SER A 76 20.11 -7.49 -9.39
CA SER A 76 20.92 -6.46 -10.06
C SER A 76 21.29 -5.31 -9.10
N LYS A 77 22.60 -5.11 -8.87
CA LYS A 77 23.19 -4.06 -8.02
C LYS A 77 22.91 -2.61 -8.49
N ASN A 78 22.22 -2.41 -9.62
CA ASN A 78 22.20 -1.13 -10.33
C ASN A 78 21.03 -0.19 -9.95
N GLU A 79 20.12 -0.59 -9.06
CA GLU A 79 18.97 0.24 -8.63
C GLU A 79 19.00 0.56 -7.12
N SER A 80 20.17 0.94 -6.62
CA SER A 80 20.41 1.14 -5.18
C SER A 80 19.48 2.16 -4.51
N ILE A 81 19.04 3.20 -5.22
CA ILE A 81 18.21 4.27 -4.65
C ILE A 81 16.76 3.81 -4.47
N GLN A 82 16.14 3.21 -5.49
CA GLN A 82 14.77 2.67 -5.41
C GLN A 82 14.67 1.62 -4.29
N TYR A 83 15.60 0.67 -4.28
CA TYR A 83 15.65 -0.36 -3.25
C TYR A 83 15.70 0.24 -1.84
N ARG A 84 16.54 1.26 -1.64
CA ARG A 84 16.68 1.93 -0.34
C ARG A 84 15.44 2.72 0.03
N SER A 85 14.85 3.48 -0.91
CA SER A 85 13.64 4.25 -0.63
C SER A 85 12.47 3.32 -0.26
N GLU A 86 12.26 2.23 -0.98
CA GLU A 86 11.21 1.25 -0.69
C GLU A 86 11.45 0.53 0.65
N PHE A 87 12.71 0.20 0.97
CA PHE A 87 13.05 -0.38 2.28
C PHE A 87 12.69 0.56 3.43
N PHE A 88 13.10 1.83 3.33
CA PHE A 88 12.76 2.82 4.36
C PHE A 88 11.25 3.08 4.40
N ALA A 89 10.57 3.12 3.25
CA ALA A 89 9.12 3.22 3.19
C ALA A 89 8.45 2.08 3.96
N CYS A 90 8.86 0.82 3.75
CA CYS A 90 8.34 -0.33 4.50
C CYS A 90 8.55 -0.18 6.01
N ILE A 91 9.71 0.29 6.46
CA ILE A 91 9.95 0.56 7.89
C ILE A 91 8.93 1.56 8.43
N PHE A 92 8.74 2.68 7.72
CA PHE A 92 7.81 3.72 8.14
C PHE A 92 6.34 3.28 8.04
N GLN A 93 5.96 2.43 7.09
CA GLN A 93 4.62 1.83 7.00
C GLN A 93 4.32 0.97 8.23
N ASN A 94 5.28 0.12 8.64
CA ASN A 94 5.14 -0.69 9.84
C ASN A 94 5.04 0.18 11.08
N LEU A 95 5.95 1.15 11.25
CA LEU A 95 5.92 2.09 12.38
C LEU A 95 4.57 2.81 12.45
N GLY A 96 4.10 3.35 11.32
CA GLY A 96 2.81 4.02 11.21
C GLY A 96 1.65 3.13 11.71
N SER A 97 1.61 1.89 11.21
CA SER A 97 0.58 0.92 11.55
C SER A 97 0.59 0.52 13.02
N TYR A 98 1.78 0.27 13.60
CA TYR A 98 1.89 -0.05 15.03
C TYR A 98 1.51 1.13 15.93
N PHE A 99 1.88 2.37 15.57
CA PHE A 99 1.47 3.54 16.35
C PHE A 99 -0.04 3.78 16.30
N TYR A 100 -0.66 3.56 15.14
CA TYR A 100 -2.12 3.58 15.02
C TYR A 100 -2.79 2.49 15.88
N LEU A 101 -2.25 1.27 15.88
CA LEU A 101 -2.74 0.19 16.73
C LEU A 101 -2.63 0.54 18.22
N ILE A 102 -1.50 1.12 18.65
CA ILE A 102 -1.34 1.62 20.03
C ILE A 102 -2.40 2.69 20.33
N GLY A 103 -2.60 3.64 19.42
CA GLY A 103 -3.65 4.66 19.53
C GLY A 103 -5.04 4.05 19.71
N ALA A 104 -5.38 3.03 18.91
CA ALA A 104 -6.65 2.33 18.98
C ALA A 104 -6.82 1.54 20.29
N LEU A 105 -5.78 0.87 20.78
CA LEU A 105 -5.81 0.16 22.07
C LEU A 105 -6.04 1.11 23.25
N LEU A 106 -5.54 2.34 23.17
CA LEU A 106 -5.71 3.34 24.23
C LEU A 106 -7.12 3.96 24.25
N LEU A 107 -7.96 3.75 23.23
CA LEU A 107 -9.34 4.28 23.17
C LEU A 107 -10.24 3.78 24.31
N PHE A 108 -9.93 2.63 24.92
CA PHE A 108 -10.66 2.12 26.09
C PHE A 108 -10.66 3.11 27.27
N ASP A 109 -9.61 3.91 27.43
CA ASP A 109 -9.50 4.97 28.45
C ASP A 109 -9.34 6.36 27.80
N LYS A 110 -10.16 6.62 26.76
CA LYS A 110 -10.04 7.86 25.97
C LYS A 110 -10.08 9.14 26.78
N ASN A 111 -10.83 9.17 27.89
CA ASN A 111 -11.01 10.38 28.69
C ASN A 111 -9.72 10.79 29.41
N ARG A 112 -8.93 9.81 29.88
CA ARG A 112 -7.66 10.06 30.56
C ARG A 112 -6.51 10.17 29.56
N LEU A 113 -6.55 9.38 28.49
CA LEU A 113 -5.42 9.17 27.59
C LEU A 113 -5.56 9.90 26.25
N PHE A 114 -6.51 10.83 26.10
CA PHE A 114 -6.78 11.54 24.85
C PHE A 114 -5.53 12.16 24.21
N LYS A 115 -4.71 12.88 25.01
CA LYS A 115 -3.45 13.47 24.52
C LYS A 115 -2.48 12.41 23.99
N THR A 116 -2.40 11.28 24.68
CA THR A 116 -1.51 10.16 24.33
C THR A 116 -2.00 9.49 23.05
N ILE A 117 -3.32 9.30 22.89
CA ILE A 117 -3.95 8.80 21.66
C ILE A 117 -3.61 9.71 20.48
N LEU A 118 -3.82 11.03 20.63
CA LEU A 118 -3.50 12.00 19.60
C LEU A 118 -2.01 12.00 19.24
N LEU A 119 -1.13 11.87 20.23
CA LEU A 119 0.32 11.81 20.00
C LEU A 119 0.70 10.58 19.18
N PHE A 120 0.21 9.39 19.54
CA PHE A 120 0.51 8.17 18.80
C PHE A 120 -0.06 8.21 17.38
N ASN A 121 -1.30 8.68 17.21
CA ASN A 121 -1.86 8.84 15.88
C ASN A 121 -1.09 9.89 15.07
N PHE A 122 -0.64 10.99 15.68
CA PHE A 122 0.21 11.99 15.02
C PHE A 122 1.52 11.38 14.52
N ILE A 123 2.25 10.65 15.38
CA ILE A 123 3.49 9.96 14.99
C ILE A 123 3.20 8.93 13.89
N GLY A 124 2.07 8.22 13.99
CA GLY A 124 1.60 7.26 13.01
C GLY A 124 1.43 7.90 11.62
N ILE A 125 0.68 8.99 11.54
CA ILE A 125 0.46 9.73 10.27
C ILE A 125 1.77 10.27 9.72
N ILE A 126 2.64 10.85 10.55
CA ILE A 126 3.93 11.35 10.08
C ILE A 126 4.76 10.21 9.48
N SER A 127 4.70 9.02 10.09
CA SER A 127 5.37 7.83 9.55
C SER A 127 4.77 7.45 8.18
N PHE A 128 3.45 7.38 8.05
CA PHE A 128 2.80 7.11 6.76
C PHE A 128 3.10 8.19 5.71
N LEU A 129 3.14 9.47 6.08
CA LEU A 129 3.50 10.54 5.15
C LEU A 129 4.94 10.40 4.65
N ILE A 130 5.88 10.03 5.53
CA ILE A 130 7.27 9.76 5.15
C ILE A 130 7.34 8.55 4.21
N GLU A 131 6.64 7.46 4.54
CA GLU A 131 6.49 6.29 3.68
C GLU A 131 6.03 6.72 2.27
N SER A 132 4.91 7.42 2.16
CA SER A 132 4.32 7.73 0.86
C SER A 132 5.20 8.68 0.05
N CYS A 133 5.89 9.62 0.71
CA CYS A 133 6.90 10.46 0.07
C CYS A 133 8.07 9.64 -0.47
N LEU A 134 8.61 8.71 0.34
CA LEU A 134 9.73 7.86 -0.06
C LEU A 134 9.36 6.93 -1.21
N THR A 135 8.17 6.33 -1.15
CA THR A 135 7.61 5.50 -2.22
C THR A 135 7.47 6.32 -3.51
N SER A 136 6.89 7.52 -3.45
CA SER A 136 6.76 8.43 -4.60
C SER A 136 8.11 8.84 -5.19
N ILE A 137 9.10 9.15 -4.35
CA ILE A 137 10.47 9.47 -4.79
C ILE A 137 11.10 8.26 -5.49
N GLY A 138 11.00 7.07 -4.89
CA GLY A 138 11.52 5.82 -5.44
C GLY A 138 10.98 5.58 -6.85
N TRP A 139 9.67 5.63 -7.00
CA TRP A 139 8.98 5.46 -8.27
C TRP A 139 9.32 6.53 -9.30
N THR A 140 9.36 7.81 -8.90
CA THR A 140 9.72 8.92 -9.80
C THR A 140 11.12 8.74 -10.39
N ILE A 141 12.08 8.29 -9.59
CA ILE A 141 13.45 8.04 -10.05
C ILE A 141 13.48 6.83 -11.00
N THR A 142 12.72 5.78 -10.70
CA THR A 142 12.63 4.58 -11.53
C THR A 142 12.02 4.88 -12.89
N PHE A 143 10.90 5.60 -12.94
CA PHE A 143 10.27 6.00 -14.20
C PHE A 143 11.18 6.87 -15.08
N ARG A 144 11.98 7.75 -14.47
CA ARG A 144 12.98 8.54 -15.22
C ARG A 144 14.09 7.69 -15.83
N ARG A 145 14.46 6.58 -15.19
CA ARG A 145 15.58 5.71 -15.62
C ARG A 145 15.14 4.62 -16.60
N LYS A 146 13.93 4.11 -16.45
CA LYS A 146 13.33 3.08 -17.30
C LYS A 146 11.87 3.47 -17.58
N PRO A 147 11.61 4.34 -18.58
CA PRO A 147 10.25 4.52 -19.03
C PRO A 147 9.75 3.15 -19.49
N LEU A 148 8.69 2.65 -18.84
CA LEU A 148 7.92 1.49 -19.31
C LEU A 148 7.26 1.91 -20.62
N THR A 149 7.99 1.79 -21.73
CA THR A 149 7.50 2.08 -23.07
C THR A 149 7.66 0.83 -23.92
N ASN A 150 6.62 -0.01 -23.88
CA ASN A 150 6.22 -0.70 -25.11
C ASN A 150 5.40 0.32 -25.91
N PRO A 151 5.93 0.92 -27.00
CA PRO A 151 5.30 2.05 -27.70
C PRO A 151 3.91 1.74 -28.27
N LYS A 152 3.49 0.46 -28.31
CA LYS A 152 2.15 0.03 -28.73
C LYS A 152 1.07 0.13 -27.66
N ASN A 153 1.42 0.11 -26.36
CA ASN A 153 0.43 0.09 -25.25
C ASN A 153 0.35 1.40 -24.45
N GLY A 154 1.13 2.42 -24.83
CA GLY A 154 1.00 3.80 -24.34
C GLY A 154 1.46 4.06 -22.90
N CYS A 155 1.77 5.33 -22.60
CA CYS A 155 2.16 5.85 -21.28
C CYS A 155 1.09 5.71 -20.16
N HIS A 156 -0.02 5.01 -20.40
CA HIS A 156 -1.16 4.95 -19.49
C HIS A 156 -0.86 4.24 -18.17
N ILE A 157 0.06 3.28 -18.15
CA ILE A 157 0.41 2.49 -16.96
C ILE A 157 1.06 3.39 -15.89
N GLN A 158 1.90 4.33 -16.30
CA GLN A 158 2.66 5.21 -15.39
C GLN A 158 1.75 6.18 -14.63
N ASN A 159 0.66 6.62 -15.26
CA ASN A 159 -0.24 7.61 -14.66
C ASN A 159 -0.99 7.04 -13.46
N VAL A 160 -1.38 5.77 -13.47
CA VAL A 160 -2.18 5.16 -12.38
C VAL A 160 -1.36 5.07 -11.08
N TYR A 161 -0.10 4.62 -11.15
CA TYR A 161 0.80 4.58 -9.98
C TYR A 161 1.05 5.98 -9.41
N ILE A 162 1.30 6.97 -10.27
CA ILE A 162 1.51 8.35 -9.82
C ILE A 162 0.27 8.86 -9.09
N TRP A 163 -0.93 8.62 -9.64
CA TRP A 163 -2.17 9.03 -8.99
C TRP A 163 -2.41 8.30 -7.66
N ALA A 164 -2.15 7.00 -7.58
CA ALA A 164 -2.23 6.25 -6.33
C ALA A 164 -1.31 6.85 -5.26
N HIS A 165 -0.01 7.00 -5.56
CA HIS A 165 0.92 7.62 -4.61
C HIS A 165 0.54 9.05 -4.22
N MET A 166 0.02 9.86 -5.16
CA MET A 166 -0.47 11.21 -4.87
C MET A 166 -1.70 11.18 -3.95
N LEU A 167 -2.64 10.28 -4.18
CA LEU A 167 -3.83 10.13 -3.33
C LEU A 167 -3.46 9.63 -1.93
N ASN A 168 -2.49 8.72 -1.79
CA ASN A 168 -1.96 8.31 -0.49
C ASN A 168 -1.38 9.50 0.29
N ILE A 169 -0.57 10.35 -0.37
CA ILE A 169 -0.03 11.58 0.24
C ILE A 169 -1.16 12.53 0.64
N ILE A 170 -2.13 12.76 -0.25
CA ILE A 170 -3.28 13.64 0.03
C ILE A 170 -4.10 13.12 1.21
N GLY A 171 -4.38 11.81 1.26
CA GLY A 171 -5.03 11.14 2.38
C GLY A 171 -4.29 11.41 3.68
N ASN A 172 -2.98 11.14 3.72
CA ASN A 172 -2.15 11.39 4.90
C ASN A 172 -2.21 12.85 5.37
N LEU A 173 -2.18 13.81 4.45
CA LEU A 173 -2.30 15.24 4.78
C LEU A 173 -3.67 15.59 5.35
N ILE A 174 -4.75 14.97 4.86
CA ILE A 174 -6.10 15.17 5.39
C ILE A 174 -6.22 14.64 6.82
N TYR A 175 -5.70 13.45 7.11
CA TYR A 175 -5.69 12.96 8.50
C TYR A 175 -4.78 13.80 9.39
N LEU A 176 -3.64 14.28 8.87
CA LEU A 176 -2.77 15.18 9.63
C LEU A 176 -3.52 16.44 10.04
N CYS A 177 -4.25 17.05 9.11
CA CYS A 177 -5.14 18.17 9.38
C CYS A 177 -6.21 17.81 10.43
N ALA A 178 -6.85 16.63 10.32
CA ALA A 178 -7.84 16.18 11.30
C ALA A 178 -7.25 16.07 12.72
N ILE A 179 -6.03 15.53 12.87
CA ILE A 179 -5.35 15.42 14.16
C ILE A 179 -4.96 16.80 14.72
N ILE A 180 -4.41 17.68 13.90
CA ILE A 180 -4.02 19.03 14.32
C ILE A 180 -5.26 19.79 14.81
N LEU A 181 -6.37 19.69 14.08
CA LEU A 181 -7.64 20.26 14.49
C LEU A 181 -8.12 19.65 15.81
N ALA A 182 -8.15 18.32 15.94
CA ALA A 182 -8.55 17.65 17.17
C ALA A 182 -7.72 18.09 18.39
N TYR A 183 -6.40 18.24 18.22
CA TYR A 183 -5.50 18.73 19.27
C TYR A 183 -5.81 20.18 19.66
N ASN A 184 -5.99 21.07 18.67
CA ASN A 184 -6.30 22.48 18.91
C ASN A 184 -7.67 22.66 19.60
N PHE A 185 -8.66 21.85 19.27
CA PHE A 185 -9.96 21.88 19.95
C PHE A 185 -9.89 21.40 21.39
N TYR A 186 -9.14 20.32 21.62
CA TYR A 186 -8.88 19.84 22.96
C TYR A 186 -8.18 20.91 23.83
N GLN A 187 -7.20 21.64 23.29
CA GLN A 187 -6.50 22.73 23.98
C GLN A 187 -7.42 23.93 24.29
N THR A 188 -8.24 24.34 23.33
CA THR A 188 -9.02 25.58 23.44
C THR A 188 -10.32 25.41 24.23
N SER A 189 -10.67 24.19 24.66
CA SER A 189 -11.95 23.86 25.34
C SER A 189 -13.19 24.35 24.58
N LYS A 190 -13.04 24.72 23.31
CA LYS A 190 -14.14 25.09 22.44
C LYS A 190 -14.80 23.79 22.02
N ILE A 191 -16.09 23.67 22.34
CA ILE A 191 -16.98 22.66 21.77
C ILE A 191 -17.13 23.02 20.28
N MET A 192 -16.15 22.64 19.47
CA MET A 192 -16.42 22.51 18.05
C MET A 192 -17.27 21.25 17.89
N ASN A 193 -18.20 21.30 16.95
CA ASN A 193 -19.03 20.17 16.59
C ASN A 193 -18.08 19.02 16.22
N SER A 194 -17.96 17.99 17.07
CA SER A 194 -17.13 16.78 16.82
C SER A 194 -17.36 16.22 15.41
N ASN A 195 -18.55 16.46 14.88
CA ASN A 195 -19.01 16.14 13.54
C ASN A 195 -18.11 16.69 12.42
N SER A 196 -17.48 17.87 12.59
CA SER A 196 -16.59 18.43 11.57
C SER A 196 -15.29 17.64 11.45
N ILE A 197 -14.75 17.12 12.55
CA ILE A 197 -13.52 16.30 12.53
C ILE A 197 -13.84 14.94 11.91
N VAL A 198 -14.94 14.31 12.33
CA VAL A 198 -15.39 13.03 11.76
C VAL A 198 -15.67 13.14 10.26
N LEU A 199 -16.24 14.26 9.80
CA LEU A 199 -16.45 14.49 8.37
C LEU A 199 -15.14 14.57 7.57
N ILE A 200 -14.10 15.20 8.14
CA ILE A 200 -12.77 15.24 7.52
C ILE A 200 -12.17 13.82 7.45
N GLN A 201 -12.35 13.01 8.49
CA GLN A 201 -11.91 11.61 8.52
C GLN A 201 -12.62 10.78 7.45
N ILE A 202 -13.95 10.87 7.34
CA ILE A 202 -14.74 10.20 6.29
C ILE A 202 -14.22 10.57 4.89
N PHE A 203 -13.90 11.84 4.64
CA PHE A 203 -13.35 12.25 3.36
C PHE A 203 -11.95 11.69 3.11
N GLY A 204 -11.12 11.59 4.15
CA GLY A 204 -9.84 10.88 4.12
C GLY A 204 -10.01 9.40 3.79
N ASP A 205 -10.96 8.72 4.44
CA ASP A 205 -11.24 7.30 4.21
C ASP A 205 -11.66 7.04 2.76
N LEU A 206 -12.50 7.92 2.19
CA LEU A 206 -12.90 7.84 0.79
C LEU A 206 -11.70 7.96 -0.15
N ILE A 207 -10.77 8.87 0.12
CA ILE A 207 -9.55 9.03 -0.68
C ILE A 207 -8.68 7.79 -0.61
N TYR A 208 -8.46 7.24 0.57
CA TYR A 208 -7.72 6.01 0.75
C TYR A 208 -8.39 4.78 0.13
N LEU A 209 -9.72 4.73 0.13
CA LEU A 209 -10.46 3.67 -0.56
C LEU A 209 -10.27 3.74 -2.08
N ILE A 210 -10.29 4.96 -2.65
CA ILE A 210 -9.99 5.17 -4.07
C ILE A 210 -8.54 4.77 -4.36
N ASP A 211 -7.60 5.18 -3.52
CA ASP A 211 -6.18 4.82 -3.61
C ASP A 211 -5.97 3.30 -3.60
N ALA A 212 -6.57 2.61 -2.63
CA ALA A 212 -6.55 1.16 -2.50
C ALA A 212 -7.07 0.45 -3.77
N TYR A 213 -8.16 0.97 -4.35
CA TYR A 213 -8.70 0.46 -5.61
C TYR A 213 -7.72 0.66 -6.78
N LEU A 214 -7.05 1.82 -6.86
CA LEU A 214 -6.05 2.08 -7.90
C LEU A 214 -4.83 1.16 -7.77
N TYR A 215 -4.38 0.84 -6.56
CA TYR A 215 -3.31 -0.16 -6.38
C TYR A 215 -3.74 -1.56 -6.81
N LEU A 216 -5.01 -1.93 -6.59
CA LEU A 216 -5.53 -3.20 -7.08
C LEU A 216 -5.59 -3.26 -8.62
N GLU A 217 -5.99 -2.16 -9.27
CA GLU A 217 -5.95 -2.03 -10.74
C GLU A 217 -4.51 -2.11 -11.28
N CYS A 218 -3.57 -1.42 -10.62
CA CYS A 218 -2.14 -1.52 -10.90
C CYS A 218 -1.65 -2.97 -10.82
N TRP A 219 -1.99 -3.66 -9.73
CA TRP A 219 -1.64 -5.06 -9.53
C TRP A 219 -2.20 -5.99 -10.63
N GLN A 220 -3.48 -5.83 -11.00
CA GLN A 220 -4.10 -6.65 -12.04
C GLN A 220 -3.36 -6.50 -13.37
N ARG A 221 -2.93 -5.28 -13.69
CA ARG A 221 -2.17 -4.98 -14.91
C ARG A 221 -0.77 -5.59 -14.86
N ASP A 222 -0.06 -5.44 -13.75
CA ASP A 222 1.27 -6.05 -13.55
C ASP A 222 1.22 -7.57 -13.70
N LYS A 223 0.15 -8.20 -13.18
CA LYS A 223 -0.07 -9.64 -13.34
C LYS A 223 -0.26 -10.03 -14.81
N ILE A 224 -1.08 -9.31 -15.56
CA ILE A 224 -1.29 -9.59 -16.99
C ILE A 224 0.02 -9.46 -17.77
N GLU A 225 0.78 -8.40 -17.51
CA GLU A 225 2.09 -8.19 -18.16
C GLU A 225 3.08 -9.30 -17.81
N PHE A 226 3.11 -9.73 -16.55
CA PHE A 226 3.95 -10.83 -16.10
C PHE A 226 3.58 -12.15 -16.79
N ASP A 227 2.28 -12.47 -16.88
CA ASP A 227 1.79 -13.70 -17.50
C ASP A 227 2.15 -13.73 -19.00
N VAL A 228 1.96 -12.62 -19.73
CA VAL A 228 2.33 -12.49 -21.14
C VAL A 228 3.84 -12.68 -21.36
N ASN A 229 4.66 -12.03 -20.54
CA ASN A 229 6.12 -12.14 -20.65
C ASN A 229 6.62 -13.57 -20.34
N THR A 230 6.00 -14.23 -19.37
CA THR A 230 6.33 -15.61 -19.00
C THR A 230 5.96 -16.59 -20.12
N GLU A 231 4.78 -16.41 -20.72
CA GLU A 231 4.34 -17.21 -21.86
C GLU A 231 5.28 -17.01 -23.05
N GLN A 232 5.62 -15.76 -23.39
CA GLN A 232 6.53 -15.45 -24.49
C GLN A 232 7.94 -16.01 -24.25
N GLN A 233 8.44 -15.96 -23.02
CA GLN A 233 9.73 -16.57 -22.65
C GLN A 233 9.70 -18.09 -22.75
N SER A 234 8.59 -18.74 -22.36
CA SER A 234 8.43 -20.19 -22.50
C SER A 234 8.40 -20.63 -23.97
N LEU A 235 7.72 -19.88 -24.83
CA LEU A 235 7.72 -20.09 -26.28
C LEU A 235 9.12 -19.95 -26.86
N ASN A 236 9.84 -18.88 -26.50
CA ASN A 236 11.21 -18.67 -26.98
C ASN A 236 12.16 -19.81 -26.57
N ASN A 237 12.07 -20.28 -25.31
CA ASN A 237 12.86 -21.40 -24.83
C ASN A 237 12.51 -22.70 -25.59
N PHE A 238 11.23 -22.96 -25.84
CA PHE A 238 10.79 -24.11 -26.63
C PHE A 238 11.36 -24.09 -28.06
N TYR A 239 11.32 -22.93 -28.72
CA TYR A 239 11.91 -22.79 -30.06
C TYR A 239 13.43 -22.98 -30.05
N LEU A 240 14.13 -22.48 -29.03
CA LEU A 240 15.58 -22.67 -28.88
C LEU A 240 15.95 -24.14 -28.64
N GLU A 241 15.20 -24.86 -27.78
CA GLU A 241 15.40 -26.29 -27.56
C GLU A 241 15.15 -27.10 -28.84
N LYS A 242 14.11 -26.76 -29.61
CA LYS A 242 13.82 -27.41 -30.90
C LYS A 242 14.94 -27.17 -31.92
N LEU A 243 15.45 -25.94 -32.02
CA LEU A 243 16.57 -25.59 -32.89
C LEU A 243 17.84 -26.39 -32.53
N HIS A 244 18.13 -26.56 -31.25
CA HIS A 244 19.26 -27.38 -30.77
C HIS A 244 19.08 -28.87 -31.10
N TYR A 245 17.87 -29.41 -30.92
CA TYR A 245 17.59 -30.80 -31.26
C TYR A 245 17.79 -31.08 -32.76
N ASP A 246 17.23 -30.22 -33.63
CA ASP A 246 17.30 -30.38 -35.08
C ASP A 246 18.75 -30.28 -35.62
N THR A 247 19.59 -29.44 -34.99
CA THR A 247 21.01 -29.32 -35.34
C THR A 247 21.82 -30.55 -34.93
N ASP A 248 21.54 -31.13 -33.76
CA ASP A 248 22.21 -32.35 -33.30
C ASP A 248 21.82 -33.58 -34.14
N THR A 249 20.56 -33.71 -34.57
CA THR A 249 20.13 -34.81 -35.46
C THR A 249 20.80 -34.74 -36.83
N LYS A 250 20.87 -33.55 -37.44
CA LYS A 250 21.55 -33.37 -38.74
C LYS A 250 23.05 -33.64 -38.66
N SER A 251 23.68 -33.39 -37.51
CA SER A 251 25.11 -33.69 -37.32
C SER A 251 25.42 -35.19 -37.28
N LYS A 252 24.43 -36.04 -36.93
CA LYS A 252 24.57 -37.50 -36.84
C LYS A 252 24.28 -38.22 -38.15
N GLU A 253 23.48 -37.65 -39.04
CA GLU A 253 23.22 -38.22 -40.37
C GLU A 253 24.39 -38.04 -41.37
N HIS A 254 25.37 -37.19 -41.04
CA HIS A 254 26.56 -36.96 -41.85
C HIS A 254 27.83 -37.66 -41.33
N LYS A 255 27.68 -38.63 -40.41
CA LYS A 255 28.76 -39.54 -39.98
C LYS A 255 28.42 -40.97 -40.38
#